data_AF-A0A3M8VVC4-F1
#
_entry.id   AF-A0A3M8VVC4-F1
#
_cell.length_a   1.000
_cell.length_b   1.000
_cell.length_c   1.000
_cell.angle_alpha   90.00
_cell.angle_beta   90.00
_cell.angle_gamma   90.00
#
_symmetry.space_group_name_H-M   'P 1'
#
loop_
_entity.id
_entity.type
_entity.pdbx_description
1 polymer ?
#
loop_
_entity_poly.entity_id
_entity_poly.type
_entity_poly.pdbx_seq_one_letter_code
_entity_poly.pdbx_strand_id
1 'polypeptide(L)'
;MELTDPGFDHSVPCEFRERLIDGEAGQLVLDGVLEAVRDAGLLKAGGRARTDSTHIVAAARDFTRLECVIETLRAALNALALTAPEWLQRHVEPAWFDRYAARPDPQASLRLPRPESHWPPR
;
A
#
# COMPACT_ATOMS: atom_id res chain seq x y z
N MET A 1 -12.22 -23.26 -5.38
CA MET A 1 -12.93 -21.98 -5.50
C MET A 1 -12.23 -21.25 -6.63
N GLU A 2 -12.87 -21.19 -7.79
CA GLU A 2 -12.32 -20.50 -8.98
C GLU A 2 -12.10 -19.02 -8.63
N LEU A 3 -10.89 -18.52 -8.87
CA LEU A 3 -10.51 -17.14 -8.61
C LEU A 3 -11.17 -16.27 -9.71
N THR A 4 -12.39 -15.81 -9.44
CA THR A 4 -13.20 -15.05 -10.41
C THR A 4 -12.77 -13.59 -10.58
N ASP A 5 -11.78 -13.11 -9.84
CA ASP A 5 -11.21 -11.76 -9.98
C ASP A 5 -9.79 -11.86 -10.55
N PRO A 6 -9.58 -11.49 -11.84
CA PRO A 6 -8.29 -11.60 -12.50
C PRO A 6 -7.26 -10.55 -12.03
N GLY A 7 -7.61 -9.64 -11.13
CA GLY A 7 -6.74 -8.52 -10.77
C GLY A 7 -6.57 -7.54 -11.94
N PHE A 8 -5.52 -6.73 -11.88
CA PHE A 8 -5.14 -5.83 -12.98
C PHE A 8 -3.85 -6.32 -13.60
N ASP A 9 -3.71 -6.16 -14.92
CA ASP A 9 -2.45 -6.46 -15.57
C ASP A 9 -1.32 -5.63 -14.96
N HIS A 10 -0.12 -6.21 -14.92
CA HIS A 10 1.10 -5.57 -14.43
C HIS A 10 1.44 -4.25 -15.16
N SER A 11 0.90 -4.02 -16.36
CA SER A 11 1.01 -2.76 -17.10
C SER A 11 0.15 -1.64 -16.54
N VAL A 12 -0.95 -1.95 -15.84
CA VAL A 12 -1.97 -0.97 -15.43
C VAL A 12 -1.40 0.15 -14.56
N PRO A 13 -0.51 -0.08 -13.58
CA PRO A 13 0.14 1.00 -12.83
C PRO A 13 1.06 1.88 -13.68
N CYS A 14 1.72 1.30 -14.69
CA CYS A 14 2.57 2.03 -15.63
C CYS A 14 1.73 2.91 -16.56
N GLU A 15 0.67 2.36 -17.14
CA GLU A 15 -0.28 3.08 -17.99
C GLU A 15 -1.01 4.18 -17.21
N PHE A 16 -1.40 3.90 -15.96
CA PHE A 16 -1.99 4.90 -15.08
C PHE A 16 -1.03 6.07 -14.83
N ARG A 17 0.25 5.77 -14.60
CA ARG A 17 1.30 6.80 -14.45
C ARG A 17 1.50 7.60 -15.73
N GLU A 18 1.55 6.95 -16.89
CA GLU A 18 1.67 7.62 -18.18
C GLU A 18 0.51 8.59 -18.41
N ARG A 19 -0.73 8.13 -18.20
CA ARG A 19 -1.93 8.98 -18.30
C ARG A 19 -1.93 10.15 -17.33
N LEU A 20 -1.39 9.96 -16.12
CA LEU A 20 -1.25 11.05 -15.15
C LEU A 20 -0.26 12.12 -15.61
N ILE A 21 0.84 11.70 -16.24
CA ILE A 21 1.86 12.61 -16.78
C ILE A 21 1.28 13.34 -18.01
N ASP A 22 0.70 12.60 -18.96
CA ASP A 22 0.14 13.16 -20.18
C ASP A 22 -1.00 14.15 -19.91
N GLY A 23 -1.80 13.88 -18.87
CA GLY A 23 -2.91 14.74 -18.47
C GLY A 23 -2.53 15.84 -17.47
N GLU A 24 -1.26 15.97 -17.08
CA GLU A 24 -0.78 16.85 -16.00
C GLU A 24 -1.64 16.76 -14.71
N ALA A 25 -2.28 15.61 -14.49
CA ALA A 25 -3.33 15.42 -13.48
C ALA A 25 -2.80 14.99 -12.11
N GLY A 26 -1.48 14.96 -11.95
CA GLY A 26 -0.83 14.52 -10.71
C GLY A 26 -1.29 15.30 -9.47
N GLN A 27 -1.45 16.62 -9.60
CA GLN A 27 -1.91 17.47 -8.49
C GLN A 27 -3.36 17.15 -8.09
N LEU A 28 -4.24 16.94 -9.07
CA LEU A 28 -5.65 16.64 -8.84
C LEU A 28 -5.83 15.32 -8.06
N VAL A 29 -5.05 14.29 -8.44
CA VAL A 29 -5.06 13.02 -7.71
C VAL A 29 -4.48 13.18 -6.30
N LEU A 30 -3.37 13.92 -6.18
CA LEU A 30 -2.75 14.19 -4.89
C LEU A 30 -3.72 14.91 -3.93
N ASP A 31 -4.42 15.93 -4.42
CA ASP A 31 -5.39 16.70 -3.62
C ASP A 31 -6.54 15.81 -3.13
N GLY A 32 -7.08 14.95 -3.99
CA GLY A 32 -8.13 13.99 -3.61
C GLY A 32 -7.66 12.97 -2.57
N VAL A 33 -6.42 12.50 -2.67
CA VAL A 33 -5.82 11.64 -1.65
C VAL A 33 -5.64 12.40 -0.33
N LEU A 34 -5.12 13.62 -0.37
CA LEU A 34 -4.94 14.45 0.83
C LEU A 34 -6.27 14.76 1.52
N GLU A 35 -7.35 14.96 0.76
CA GLU A 35 -8.70 15.11 1.28
C GLU A 35 -9.18 13.83 1.99
N ALA A 36 -9.09 12.67 1.34
CA ALA A 36 -9.47 11.40 1.97
C ALA A 36 -8.67 11.10 3.24
N VAL A 37 -7.36 11.38 3.24
CA VAL A 37 -6.47 11.18 4.39
C VAL A 37 -6.76 12.18 5.52
N ARG A 38 -7.15 13.41 5.18
CA ARG A 38 -7.63 14.41 6.14
C ARG A 38 -8.93 13.95 6.80
N ASP A 39 -9.89 13.47 6.01
CA ASP A 39 -11.19 13.00 6.49
C ASP A 39 -11.04 11.76 7.39
N ALA A 40 -10.02 10.94 7.11
CA ALA A 40 -9.63 9.81 7.96
C ALA A 40 -8.87 10.22 9.25
N GLY A 41 -8.59 11.51 9.47
CA GLY A 41 -7.87 12.00 10.65
C GLY A 41 -6.38 11.64 10.68
N LEU A 42 -5.80 11.28 9.53
CA LEU A 42 -4.42 10.80 9.41
C LEU A 42 -3.42 11.95 9.18
N LEU A 43 -3.90 13.15 8.86
CA LEU A 43 -3.07 14.36 8.79
C LEU A 43 -3.11 15.12 10.11
N LYS A 44 -1.93 15.43 10.65
CA LYS A 44 -1.81 16.37 11.77
C LYS A 44 -2.07 17.80 11.28
N ALA A 45 -2.83 18.57 12.05
CA ALA A 45 -3.01 20.00 11.78
C ALA A 45 -1.69 20.76 12.04
N GLY A 46 -1.15 21.42 11.03
CA GLY A 46 -0.11 22.44 11.20
C GLY A 46 0.99 22.49 10.14
N GLY A 47 1.23 23.71 9.63
CA GLY A 47 2.48 24.12 8.97
C GLY A 47 2.65 23.76 7.50
N ARG A 48 3.44 24.57 6.79
CA ARG A 48 3.85 24.31 5.40
C ARG A 48 4.90 23.20 5.40
N ALA A 49 4.51 21.99 5.03
CA ALA A 49 5.42 20.86 4.89
C ALA A 49 6.28 21.01 3.62
N ARG A 50 7.58 20.82 3.74
CA ARG A 50 8.47 20.74 2.58
C ARG A 50 8.38 19.34 1.96
N THR A 51 7.63 19.25 0.87
CA THR A 51 7.43 18.02 0.09
C THR A 51 8.66 17.61 -0.73
N ASP A 52 9.62 18.53 -0.91
CA ASP A 52 10.86 18.36 -1.67
C ASP A 52 12.05 17.90 -0.83
N SER A 53 11.85 17.56 0.44
CA SER A 53 12.95 17.10 1.28
C SER A 53 13.41 15.69 0.89
N THR A 54 14.71 15.43 0.98
CA THR A 54 15.31 14.10 0.79
C THR A 54 14.63 13.05 1.67
N HIS A 55 14.13 13.45 2.83
CA HIS A 55 13.40 12.57 3.75
C HIS A 55 12.06 12.08 3.18
N ILE A 56 11.29 12.95 2.51
CA ILE A 56 10.03 12.57 1.86
C ILE A 56 10.31 11.61 0.69
N VAL A 57 11.32 11.90 -0.13
CA VAL A 57 11.70 11.03 -1.25
C VAL A 57 12.22 9.66 -0.77
N ALA A 58 12.96 9.63 0.33
CA ALA A 58 13.41 8.37 0.94
C ALA A 58 12.23 7.57 1.49
N ALA A 59 11.32 8.19 2.25
CA ALA A 59 10.13 7.53 2.79
C ALA A 59 9.23 6.98 1.68
N ALA A 60 9.04 7.73 0.57
CA ALA A 60 8.29 7.26 -0.59
C ALA A 60 8.95 6.03 -1.23
N ARG A 61 10.29 6.01 -1.37
CA ARG A 61 11.02 4.84 -1.89
C ARG A 61 10.90 3.62 -0.99
N ASP A 62 10.97 3.81 0.33
CA ASP A 62 10.81 2.72 1.29
C ASP A 62 9.40 2.13 1.22
N PHE A 63 8.38 2.99 1.08
CA PHE A 63 7.00 2.56 0.89
C PHE A 63 6.83 1.78 -0.43
N THR A 64 7.33 2.29 -1.55
CA THR A 64 7.29 1.57 -2.84
C THR A 64 8.00 0.22 -2.78
N ARG A 65 9.14 0.14 -2.10
CA ARG A 65 9.85 -1.14 -1.91
C ARG A 65 9.05 -2.11 -1.06
N LEU A 66 8.45 -1.63 0.03
CA LEU A 66 7.62 -2.47 0.90
C LEU A 66 6.38 -2.99 0.15
N GLU A 67 5.70 -2.13 -0.61
CA GLU A 67 4.57 -2.50 -1.44
C GLU A 67 4.96 -3.56 -2.48
N CYS A 68 6.10 -3.37 -3.16
CA CYS A 68 6.63 -4.35 -4.11
C CYS A 68 6.90 -5.71 -3.45
N VAL A 69 7.51 -5.73 -2.26
CA VAL A 69 7.76 -6.97 -1.50
C VAL A 69 6.45 -7.65 -1.10
N ILE A 70 5.49 -6.89 -0.59
CA ILE A 70 4.18 -7.42 -0.18
C ILE A 70 3.43 -8.00 -1.37
N GLU A 71 3.40 -7.29 -2.50
CA GLU A 71 2.73 -7.76 -3.72
C GLU A 71 3.39 -9.01 -4.28
N THR A 72 4.72 -9.03 -4.34
CA THR A 72 5.48 -10.21 -4.80
C THR A 72 5.20 -11.41 -3.91
N LEU A 73 5.20 -11.23 -2.59
CA LEU A 73 4.90 -12.29 -1.64
C LEU A 73 3.46 -12.78 -1.79
N ARG A 74 2.49 -11.86 -1.94
CA ARG A 74 1.09 -12.21 -2.19
C ARG A 74 0.96 -13.02 -3.49
N ALA A 75 1.55 -12.56 -4.58
CA ALA A 75 1.51 -13.24 -5.87
C ALA A 75 2.13 -14.65 -5.80
N ALA A 76 3.28 -14.78 -5.14
CA ALA A 76 3.94 -16.08 -4.96
C ALA A 76 3.09 -17.05 -4.11
N LEU A 77 2.51 -16.58 -3.01
CA LEU A 77 1.67 -17.41 -2.14
C LEU A 77 0.35 -17.78 -2.81
N ASN A 78 -0.24 -16.89 -3.62
CA ASN A 78 -1.41 -17.21 -4.45
C ASN A 78 -1.08 -18.29 -5.51
N ALA A 79 0.08 -18.20 -6.16
CA ALA A 79 0.53 -19.23 -7.10
C ALA A 79 0.77 -20.59 -6.39
N LEU A 80 1.33 -20.58 -5.18
CA LEU A 80 1.50 -21.78 -4.35
C LEU A 80 0.17 -22.33 -3.84
N ALA A 81 -0.84 -21.50 -3.60
CA ALA A 81 -2.17 -21.95 -3.22
C ALA A 81 -2.82 -22.80 -4.32
N LEU A 82 -2.51 -22.52 -5.59
CA LEU A 82 -2.99 -23.28 -6.75
C LEU A 82 -2.17 -24.55 -6.99
N THR A 83 -0.84 -24.48 -6.85
CA THR A 83 0.07 -25.55 -7.27
C THR A 83 0.47 -26.52 -6.14
N ALA A 84 0.45 -26.06 -4.89
CA ALA A 84 0.88 -26.82 -3.72
C ALA A 84 0.11 -26.43 -2.43
N PRO A 85 -1.24 -26.57 -2.40
CA PRO A 85 -2.08 -26.08 -1.30
C PRO A 85 -1.74 -26.71 0.06
N GLU A 86 -1.45 -28.01 0.11
CA GLU A 86 -1.11 -28.72 1.35
C GLU A 86 0.27 -28.32 1.90
N TRP A 87 1.19 -27.93 1.03
CA TRP A 87 2.48 -27.38 1.45
C TRP A 87 2.27 -25.99 2.04
N LEU A 88 1.50 -25.15 1.35
CA LEU A 88 1.21 -23.78 1.79
C LEU A 88 0.53 -23.76 3.18
N GLN A 89 -0.50 -24.58 3.39
CA GLN A 89 -1.22 -24.68 4.66
C GLN A 89 -0.34 -25.10 5.84
N ARG A 90 0.74 -25.86 5.59
CA ARG A 90 1.68 -26.27 6.63
C ARG A 90 2.71 -25.20 6.99
N HIS A 91 2.94 -24.21 6.12
CA HIS A 91 4.05 -23.25 6.27
C HIS A 91 3.59 -21.81 6.50
N VAL A 92 2.35 -21.46 6.14
CA VAL A 92 1.83 -20.11 6.32
C VAL A 92 1.02 -20.02 7.61
N GLU A 93 1.32 -19.03 8.43
CA GLU A 93 0.51 -18.72 9.62
C GLU A 93 -0.92 -18.32 9.17
N PRO A 94 -1.99 -18.90 9.72
CA PRO A 94 -3.36 -18.61 9.30
C PRO A 94 -3.71 -17.11 9.31
N ALA A 95 -3.19 -16.37 10.30
CA ALA A 95 -3.38 -14.93 10.45
C ALA A 95 -2.73 -14.08 9.33
N TRP A 96 -1.91 -14.68 8.48
CA TRP A 96 -1.37 -14.05 7.27
C TRP A 96 -2.47 -13.84 6.23
N PHE A 97 -3.38 -14.80 6.08
CA PHE A 97 -4.48 -14.70 5.11
C PHE A 97 -5.42 -13.54 5.45
N ASP A 98 -5.74 -13.37 6.74
CA ASP A 98 -6.59 -12.27 7.21
C ASP A 98 -5.95 -10.89 7.00
N ARG A 99 -4.61 -10.80 7.07
CA ARG A 99 -3.88 -9.52 6.99
C ARG A 99 -3.43 -9.13 5.58
N TYR A 100 -3.12 -10.11 4.74
CA TYR A 100 -2.39 -9.88 3.49
C TYR A 100 -2.96 -10.58 2.27
N ALA A 101 -3.84 -11.59 2.44
CA ALA A 101 -4.42 -12.29 1.30
C ALA A 101 -5.57 -11.53 0.65
N ALA A 102 -6.34 -10.75 1.43
CA ALA A 102 -7.28 -9.79 0.86
C ALA A 102 -6.50 -8.62 0.24
N ARG A 103 -7.03 -8.07 -0.88
CA ARG A 103 -6.58 -6.78 -1.39
C ARG A 103 -6.59 -5.79 -0.22
N PRO A 104 -5.53 -4.98 -0.03
CA PRO A 104 -5.56 -3.93 0.96
C PRO A 104 -6.78 -3.04 0.69
N ASP A 105 -7.79 -3.10 1.56
CA ASP A 105 -8.74 -1.99 1.66
C ASP A 105 -7.88 -0.75 1.92
N PRO A 106 -7.96 0.30 1.08
CA PRO A 106 -7.17 1.53 1.27
C PRO A 106 -7.23 2.07 2.70
N GLN A 107 -8.29 1.77 3.45
CA GLN A 107 -8.46 2.15 4.85
C GLN A 107 -7.89 1.14 5.87
N ALA A 108 -7.79 -0.15 5.54
CA ALA A 108 -7.31 -1.19 6.46
C ALA A 108 -5.78 -1.33 6.47
N SER A 109 -5.13 -1.00 5.35
CA SER A 109 -3.71 -1.31 5.13
C SER A 109 -2.74 -0.21 5.54
N LEU A 110 -3.28 0.96 5.89
CA LEU A 110 -2.54 2.03 6.55
C LEU A 110 -2.67 1.97 8.08
N ARG A 111 -2.91 0.79 8.67
CA ARG A 111 -2.63 0.59 10.10
C ARG A 111 -1.13 0.45 10.31
N LEU A 112 -0.42 1.56 10.16
CA LEU A 112 0.94 1.69 10.66
C LEU A 112 0.95 1.32 12.15
N PRO A 113 1.99 0.63 12.66
CA PRO A 113 2.16 0.47 14.09
C PRO A 113 2.11 1.86 14.71
N ARG A 114 1.13 2.10 15.58
CA ARG A 114 1.01 3.36 16.33
C ARG A 114 2.37 3.58 17.00
N PRO A 115 3.06 4.71 16.76
CA PRO A 115 4.27 4.98 17.51
C PRO A 115 3.87 4.96 18.99
N GLU A 116 4.45 4.04 19.75
CA GLU A 116 4.28 4.02 21.19
C GLU A 116 4.61 5.43 21.69
N SER A 117 3.63 6.08 22.31
CA SER A 117 3.77 7.45 22.80
C SER A 117 4.65 7.45 24.05
N HIS A 118 5.94 7.21 23.86
CA HIS A 118 6.98 7.58 24.77
C HIS A 118 7.72 8.75 24.08
N TRP A 119 7.21 9.96 24.26
CA TRP A 119 8.02 11.14 24.04
C TRP A 119 7.66 12.16 25.11
N PRO A 120 8.62 12.64 25.92
CA PRO A 120 8.34 13.58 26.98
C PRO A 120 8.04 14.98 26.42
N PRO A 121 7.28 15.82 27.14
CA PRO A 121 6.90 17.14 26.66
C PRO A 121 8.11 18.07 26.54
N ARG A 122 8.13 18.89 25.49
CA ARG A 122 8.90 20.14 25.39
C ARG A 122 7.96 21.27 25.06
#